data_AF-A0AAQ3PBP8-F1
#
_entry.id   AF-A0AAQ3PBP8-F1
#
_cell.length_a   1.000
_cell.length_b   1.000
_cell.length_c   1.000
_cell.angle_alpha   90.00
_cell.angle_beta   90.00
_cell.angle_gamma   90.00
#
_symmetry.space_group_name_H-M   'P 1'
#
loop_
_entity.id
_entity.type
_entity.pdbx_description
1 polymer ?
#
loop_
_entity_poly.entity_id
_entity_poly.type
_entity_poly.pdbx_seq_one_letter_code
_entity_poly.pdbx_strand_id
1 'polypeptide(L)'
;MECLYGIASSVSRDLVCGALNQLRYPCCFKNFIKKLEEEERNLIITRDSVQKFVTHVKKQARKPNAIVNKWLEDAINDVHNVNQFLEKARTQKHCCFGHCPNWIWRYHVGKKLANKTMHLEKVIEEGRKYVPFDRIATLPSNTLDMLLEKCMYFESRQSAHEKLLDAVKNNDVSMNLLLEQIVYAHERLLIFKRHEESFKFRVILLFTAFIS
;
A
#
# COMPACT_ATOMS: atom_id res chain seq x y z
N MET A 1 19.73 -11.94 39.56
CA MET A 1 20.35 -11.22 38.43
C MET A 1 19.60 -11.44 37.12
N GLU A 2 19.07 -12.64 36.84
CA GLU A 2 18.32 -12.94 35.59
C GLU A 2 16.99 -12.16 35.43
N CYS A 3 16.25 -11.92 36.53
CA CYS A 3 15.00 -11.17 36.46
C CYS A 3 15.20 -9.69 36.06
N LEU A 4 16.27 -9.06 36.56
CA LEU A 4 16.63 -7.68 36.21
C LEU A 4 17.05 -7.57 34.74
N TYR A 5 17.73 -8.59 34.21
CA TYR A 5 18.10 -8.68 32.80
C TYR A 5 16.86 -8.83 31.89
N GLY A 6 15.87 -9.63 32.30
CA GLY A 6 14.60 -9.77 31.58
C GLY A 6 13.79 -8.47 31.52
N ILE A 7 13.74 -7.73 32.62
CA ILE A 7 13.06 -6.42 32.68
C ILE A 7 13.82 -5.38 31.84
N ALA A 8 15.14 -5.31 31.93
CA ALA A 8 15.95 -4.39 31.11
C ALA A 8 15.85 -4.72 29.60
N SER A 9 15.79 -6.00 29.23
CA SER A 9 15.66 -6.45 27.84
C SER A 9 14.29 -6.10 27.23
N SER A 10 13.20 -6.21 28.02
CA SER A 10 11.86 -5.82 27.56
C SER A 10 11.74 -4.29 27.41
N VAL A 11 12.18 -3.53 28.41
CA VAL A 11 12.16 -2.05 28.36
C VAL A 11 13.02 -1.52 27.20
N SER A 12 14.22 -2.07 26.99
CA SER A 12 15.07 -1.64 25.87
C SER A 12 14.46 -1.98 24.51
N ARG A 13 13.81 -3.14 24.35
CA ARG A 13 13.08 -3.50 23.13
C ARG A 13 11.96 -2.51 22.83
N ASP A 14 11.14 -2.16 23.81
CA ASP A 14 10.01 -1.26 23.63
C ASP A 14 10.48 0.16 23.23
N LEU A 15 11.55 0.64 23.86
CA LEU A 15 12.18 1.92 23.50
C LEU A 15 12.74 1.90 22.08
N VAL A 16 13.41 0.82 21.68
CA VAL A 16 13.95 0.65 20.32
C VAL A 16 12.81 0.59 19.30
N CYS A 17 11.77 -0.19 19.55
CA CYS A 17 10.58 -0.25 18.69
C CYS A 17 9.90 1.11 18.56
N GLY A 18 9.75 1.83 19.68
CA GLY A 18 9.21 3.19 19.70
C GLY A 18 10.05 4.17 18.87
N ALA A 19 11.37 4.17 19.05
CA ALA A 19 12.29 5.02 18.32
C ALA A 19 12.28 4.70 16.81
N LEU A 20 12.33 3.42 16.43
CA LEU A 20 12.25 2.98 15.03
C LEU A 20 10.95 3.44 14.37
N ASN A 21 9.82 3.36 15.08
CA ASN A 21 8.53 3.80 14.56
C ASN A 21 8.47 5.32 14.32
N GLN A 22 9.22 6.12 15.07
CA GLN A 22 9.34 7.57 14.84
C GLN A 22 10.35 7.89 13.72
N LEU A 23 11.48 7.18 13.67
CA LEU A 23 12.52 7.40 12.67
C LEU A 23 12.09 7.01 11.26
N ARG A 24 11.09 6.14 11.11
CA ARG A 24 10.55 5.77 9.79
C ARG A 24 10.05 6.97 8.99
N TYR A 25 9.48 8.00 9.62
CA TYR A 25 8.92 9.16 8.92
C TYR A 25 9.96 9.92 8.09
N PRO A 26 11.10 10.35 8.68
CA PRO A 26 12.15 10.99 7.89
C PRO A 26 13.00 10.00 7.08
N CYS A 27 13.26 8.78 7.58
CA CYS A 27 14.07 7.78 6.86
C CYS A 27 13.37 7.27 5.58
N CYS A 28 12.07 6.99 5.66
CA CYS A 28 11.26 6.44 4.56
C CYS A 28 10.41 7.52 3.88
N PHE A 29 10.81 8.79 3.96
CA PHE A 29 10.04 9.94 3.47
C PHE A 29 9.60 9.79 2.00
N LYS A 30 10.50 9.32 1.13
CA LYS A 30 10.21 9.06 -0.29
C LYS A 30 9.12 8.00 -0.48
N ASN A 31 9.04 7.01 0.40
CA ASN A 31 8.01 5.96 0.33
C ASN A 31 6.64 6.54 0.69
N PHE A 32 6.56 7.43 1.67
CA PHE A 32 5.32 8.13 2.01
C PHE A 32 4.83 9.03 0.87
N ILE A 33 5.73 9.72 0.16
CA ILE A 33 5.39 10.49 -1.04
C ILE A 33 4.79 9.56 -2.10
N LYS A 34 5.51 8.50 -2.48
CA LYS A 34 5.04 7.54 -3.50
C LYS A 34 3.69 6.92 -3.15
N LYS A 35 3.51 6.54 -1.87
CA LYS A 35 2.25 5.94 -1.42
C LYS A 35 1.08 6.94 -1.51
N LEU A 36 1.30 8.21 -1.14
CA LEU A 36 0.24 9.21 -1.28
C LEU A 36 -0.09 9.50 -2.76
N GLU A 37 0.91 9.55 -3.65
CA GLU A 37 0.70 9.69 -5.10
C GLU A 37 -0.10 8.53 -5.69
N GLU A 38 0.13 7.31 -5.18
CA GLU A 38 -0.65 6.13 -5.59
C GLU A 38 -2.10 6.23 -5.15
N GLU A 39 -2.36 6.59 -3.89
CA GLU A 39 -3.74 6.78 -3.42
C GLU A 39 -4.44 7.96 -4.10
N GLU A 40 -3.72 9.03 -4.46
CA GLU A 40 -4.28 10.12 -5.28
C GLU A 40 -4.77 9.60 -6.64
N ARG A 41 -3.95 8.78 -7.32
CA ARG A 41 -4.35 8.14 -8.59
C ARG A 41 -5.55 7.21 -8.41
N ASN A 42 -5.56 6.42 -7.33
CA ASN A 42 -6.68 5.53 -7.01
C ASN A 42 -7.98 6.31 -6.76
N LEU A 43 -7.89 7.46 -6.07
CA LEU A 43 -9.04 8.33 -5.84
C LEU A 43 -9.56 8.92 -7.17
N ILE A 44 -8.68 9.36 -8.06
CA ILE A 44 -9.07 9.86 -9.41
C ILE A 44 -9.83 8.78 -10.18
N ILE A 45 -9.31 7.54 -10.22
CA ILE A 45 -9.96 6.41 -10.90
C ILE A 45 -11.34 6.12 -10.29
N THR A 46 -11.41 6.08 -8.95
CA THR A 46 -12.67 5.82 -8.23
C THR A 46 -13.69 6.91 -8.50
N ARG A 47 -13.29 8.18 -8.42
CA ARG A 47 -14.13 9.34 -8.74
C ARG A 47 -14.67 9.27 -10.15
N ASP A 48 -13.83 8.99 -11.13
CA ASP A 48 -14.24 8.90 -12.54
C ASP A 48 -15.26 7.77 -12.76
N SER A 49 -15.13 6.67 -12.02
CA SER A 49 -16.06 5.55 -12.04
C SER A 49 -17.42 5.93 -11.43
N VAL A 50 -17.42 6.60 -10.27
CA VAL A 50 -18.64 7.14 -9.64
C VAL A 50 -19.31 8.18 -10.55
N GLN A 51 -18.53 9.07 -11.17
CA GLN A 51 -19.04 10.10 -12.08
C GLN A 51 -19.73 9.48 -13.30
N LYS A 52 -19.15 8.42 -13.88
CA LYS A 52 -19.78 7.67 -14.98
C LYS A 52 -21.11 7.06 -14.54
N PHE A 53 -21.15 6.44 -13.36
CA PHE A 53 -22.39 5.89 -12.81
C PHE A 53 -23.47 6.95 -12.60
N VAL A 54 -23.13 8.08 -11.97
CA VAL A 54 -24.05 9.21 -11.79
C VAL A 54 -24.58 9.72 -13.13
N THR A 55 -23.71 9.82 -14.13
CA THR A 55 -24.11 10.23 -15.49
C THR A 55 -25.07 9.23 -16.13
N HIS A 56 -24.84 7.93 -15.94
CA HIS A 56 -25.75 6.87 -16.42
C HIS A 56 -27.13 6.94 -15.74
N VAL A 57 -27.17 7.11 -14.41
CA VAL A 57 -28.43 7.25 -13.64
C VAL A 57 -29.22 8.48 -14.10
N LYS A 58 -28.55 9.61 -14.36
CA LYS A 58 -29.19 10.82 -14.91
C LYS A 58 -29.82 10.57 -16.28
N LYS A 59 -29.14 9.81 -17.16
CA LYS A 59 -29.68 9.44 -18.49
C LYS A 59 -30.95 8.58 -18.38
N GLN A 60 -31.11 7.81 -17.31
CA GLN A 60 -32.34 7.07 -17.01
C GLN A 60 -33.44 7.93 -16.38
N ALA A 61 -33.32 9.28 -16.42
CA ALA A 61 -34.22 10.24 -15.80
C ALA A 61 -34.41 10.05 -14.27
N ARG A 62 -33.48 9.36 -13.60
CA ARG A 62 -33.47 9.19 -12.14
C ARG A 62 -32.59 10.25 -11.50
N LYS A 63 -33.01 10.76 -10.34
CA LYS A 63 -32.21 11.72 -9.56
C LYS A 63 -31.08 10.98 -8.82
N PRO A 64 -29.80 11.33 -9.03
CA PRO A 64 -28.70 10.79 -8.24
C PRO A 64 -28.85 11.18 -6.77
N ASN A 65 -28.39 10.32 -5.88
CA ASN A 65 -28.41 10.58 -4.44
C ASN A 65 -27.50 11.79 -4.12
N ALA A 66 -28.00 12.75 -3.34
CA ALA A 66 -27.26 13.94 -2.92
C ALA A 66 -25.94 13.59 -2.20
N ILE A 67 -25.90 12.47 -1.48
CA ILE A 67 -24.70 11.96 -0.81
C ILE A 67 -23.59 11.66 -1.83
N VAL A 68 -23.93 11.10 -2.99
CA VAL A 68 -22.96 10.75 -4.04
C VAL A 68 -22.40 12.00 -4.70
N ASN A 69 -23.23 13.02 -4.94
CA ASN A 69 -22.76 14.30 -5.46
C ASN A 69 -21.83 15.00 -4.47
N LYS A 70 -22.15 14.99 -3.17
CA LYS A 70 -21.27 15.54 -2.15
C LYS A 70 -19.92 14.84 -2.12
N TRP A 71 -19.92 13.50 -2.15
CA TRP A 71 -18.69 12.72 -2.19
C TRP A 71 -17.83 13.05 -3.42
N LEU A 72 -18.43 13.27 -4.59
CA LEU A 72 -17.71 13.69 -5.81
C LEU A 72 -17.01 15.05 -5.64
N GLU A 73 -17.71 16.04 -5.06
CA GLU A 73 -17.13 17.36 -4.77
C GLU A 73 -15.98 17.26 -3.75
N ASP A 74 -16.20 16.50 -2.67
CA ASP A 74 -15.18 16.27 -1.64
C ASP A 74 -13.94 15.57 -2.24
N ALA A 75 -14.13 14.58 -3.12
CA ALA A 75 -13.04 13.90 -3.83
C ALA A 75 -12.24 14.83 -4.77
N ILE A 76 -12.90 15.78 -5.44
CA ILE A 76 -12.23 16.79 -6.28
C ILE A 76 -11.35 17.69 -5.40
N ASN A 77 -11.89 18.15 -4.27
CA ASN A 77 -11.17 18.99 -3.32
C ASN A 77 -9.97 18.24 -2.71
N ASP A 78 -10.14 16.96 -2.37
CA ASP A 78 -9.07 16.13 -1.83
C ASP A 78 -7.91 15.94 -2.82
N VAL A 79 -8.22 15.64 -4.09
CA VAL A 79 -7.19 15.54 -5.14
C VAL A 79 -6.42 16.85 -5.27
N HIS A 80 -7.12 18.01 -5.32
CA HIS A 80 -6.46 19.30 -5.39
C HIS A 80 -5.54 19.57 -4.19
N ASN A 81 -6.05 19.33 -2.98
CA ASN A 81 -5.33 19.52 -1.72
C ASN A 81 -4.11 18.59 -1.60
N VAL A 82 -4.21 17.36 -2.08
CA VAL A 82 -3.13 16.37 -2.06
C VAL A 82 -2.05 16.73 -3.06
N ASN A 83 -2.42 17.09 -4.30
CA ASN A 83 -1.47 17.54 -5.31
C ASN A 83 -0.64 18.73 -4.80
N GLN A 84 -1.30 19.78 -4.30
CA GLN A 84 -0.62 20.96 -3.76
C GLN A 84 0.30 20.61 -2.57
N PHE A 85 -0.10 19.63 -1.76
CA PHE A 85 0.72 19.16 -0.65
C PHE A 85 1.93 18.36 -1.11
N LEU A 86 1.79 17.50 -2.12
CA LEU A 86 2.87 16.73 -2.72
C LEU A 86 3.92 17.64 -3.36
N GLU A 87 3.51 18.69 -4.08
CA GLU A 87 4.44 19.70 -4.62
C GLU A 87 5.27 20.38 -3.51
N LYS A 88 4.62 20.74 -2.40
CA LYS A 88 5.30 21.28 -1.21
C LYS A 88 6.21 20.26 -0.51
N ALA A 89 5.88 18.98 -0.58
CA ALA A 89 6.67 17.91 0.03
C ALA A 89 7.89 17.52 -0.83
N ARG A 90 7.80 17.66 -2.15
CA ARG A 90 8.91 17.44 -3.10
C ARG A 90 9.92 18.58 -3.08
N THR A 91 9.48 19.81 -2.83
CA THR A 91 10.36 20.98 -2.67
C THR A 91 11.18 20.87 -1.39
N GLN A 92 12.34 20.21 -1.52
CA GLN A 92 13.23 19.87 -0.41
C GLN A 92 13.75 21.13 0.29
N LYS A 93 13.46 21.24 1.59
CA LYS A 93 14.15 22.20 2.45
C LYS A 93 15.47 21.59 2.94
N HIS A 94 16.58 22.22 2.56
CA HIS A 94 17.89 21.90 3.12
C HIS A 94 18.00 22.47 4.53
N CYS A 95 18.65 21.74 5.44
CA CYS A 95 19.07 22.25 6.75
C CYS A 95 20.53 22.74 6.65
N CYS A 96 20.97 23.49 7.66
CA CYS A 96 22.34 23.92 7.96
C CYS A 96 23.33 23.83 6.77
N PHE A 97 23.63 24.98 6.17
CA PHE A 97 24.64 25.13 5.11
C PHE A 97 24.39 24.31 3.82
N GLY A 98 23.20 23.76 3.60
CA GLY A 98 22.83 23.10 2.33
C GLY A 98 23.20 21.61 2.24
N HIS A 99 23.99 21.09 3.18
CA HIS A 99 24.59 19.75 3.08
C HIS A 99 23.74 18.61 3.67
N CYS A 100 22.71 18.91 4.47
CA CYS A 100 21.87 17.88 5.07
C CYS A 100 20.37 18.11 4.79
N PRO A 101 19.60 17.06 4.44
CA PRO A 101 18.14 17.17 4.40
C PRO A 101 17.60 17.56 5.78
N ASN A 102 16.60 18.43 5.83
CA ASN A 102 15.97 18.84 7.10
C ASN A 102 15.17 17.69 7.72
N TRP A 103 15.79 16.96 8.65
CA TRP A 103 15.22 15.78 9.31
C TRP A 103 13.98 16.10 10.16
N ILE A 104 13.98 17.23 10.88
CA ILE A 104 12.82 17.67 11.69
C ILE A 104 11.64 17.97 10.77
N TRP A 105 11.88 18.68 9.67
CA TRP A 105 10.85 18.97 8.68
C TRP A 105 10.34 17.68 8.02
N ARG A 106 11.23 16.78 7.61
CA ARG A 106 10.84 15.48 7.03
C ARG A 106 10.03 14.62 8.00
N TYR A 107 10.33 14.69 9.30
CA TYR A 107 9.52 14.01 10.32
C TYR A 107 8.08 14.55 10.33
N HIS A 108 7.91 15.86 10.46
CA HIS A 108 6.58 16.48 10.50
C HIS A 108 5.79 16.30 9.21
N VAL A 109 6.44 16.47 8.05
CA VAL A 109 5.80 16.28 6.75
C VAL A 109 5.53 14.80 6.49
N GLY A 110 6.43 13.90 6.86
CA GLY A 110 6.26 12.45 6.74
C GLY A 110 5.06 11.94 7.52
N LYS A 111 4.85 12.44 8.74
CA LYS A 111 3.65 12.12 9.54
C LYS A 111 2.37 12.63 8.87
N LYS A 112 2.40 13.84 8.31
CA LYS A 112 1.26 14.39 7.55
C LYS A 112 0.96 13.61 6.27
N LEU A 113 1.99 13.16 5.54
CA LEU A 113 1.83 12.28 4.37
C LEU A 113 1.11 10.99 4.77
N ALA A 114 1.58 10.30 5.81
CA ALA A 114 0.94 9.08 6.30
C ALA A 114 -0.54 9.27 6.67
N ASN A 115 -0.86 10.35 7.38
CA ASN A 115 -2.24 10.65 7.77
C ASN A 115 -3.13 10.94 6.55
N LYS A 116 -2.62 11.68 5.56
CA LYS A 116 -3.35 11.95 4.32
C LYS A 116 -3.56 10.70 3.48
N THR A 117 -2.58 9.79 3.42
CA THR A 117 -2.75 8.49 2.77
C THR A 117 -3.90 7.71 3.41
N MET A 118 -3.92 7.60 4.75
CA MET A 118 -5.01 6.92 5.46
C MET A 118 -6.37 7.58 5.25
N HIS A 119 -6.40 8.91 5.08
CA HIS A 119 -7.63 9.62 4.73
C HIS A 119 -8.13 9.23 3.33
N LEU A 120 -7.25 9.26 2.33
CA LEU A 120 -7.61 8.87 0.96
C LEU A 120 -8.08 7.41 0.88
N GLU A 121 -7.40 6.49 1.55
CA GLU A 121 -7.81 5.07 1.63
C GLU A 121 -9.28 4.94 2.08
N LYS A 122 -9.72 5.73 3.07
CA LYS A 122 -11.12 5.75 3.54
C LYS A 122 -12.08 6.35 2.51
N VAL A 123 -11.71 7.49 1.92
CA VAL A 123 -12.55 8.17 0.91
C VAL A 123 -12.73 7.28 -0.33
N ILE A 124 -11.68 6.58 -0.75
CA ILE A 124 -11.73 5.59 -1.84
C ILE A 124 -12.68 4.46 -1.50
N GLU A 125 -12.59 3.89 -0.30
CA GLU A 125 -13.46 2.80 0.14
C GLU A 125 -14.93 3.23 0.20
N GLU A 126 -15.22 4.46 0.61
CA GLU A 126 -16.56 5.03 0.52
C GLU A 126 -17.03 5.18 -0.94
N GLY A 127 -16.16 5.66 -1.82
CA GLY A 127 -16.45 5.82 -3.26
C GLY A 127 -16.78 4.53 -3.97
N ARG A 128 -16.05 3.45 -3.64
CA ARG A 128 -16.27 2.11 -4.21
C ARG A 128 -17.67 1.57 -3.95
N LYS A 129 -18.35 2.01 -2.88
CA LYS A 129 -19.72 1.60 -2.56
C LYS A 129 -20.77 2.19 -3.51
N TYR A 130 -20.45 3.30 -4.18
CA TYR A 130 -21.38 3.97 -5.09
C TYR A 130 -21.31 3.45 -6.52
N VAL A 131 -20.20 2.82 -6.89
CA VAL A 131 -20.08 2.10 -8.16
C VAL A 131 -20.64 0.70 -7.91
N PRO A 132 -21.76 0.30 -8.55
CA PRO A 132 -22.07 -1.12 -8.60
C PRO A 132 -20.85 -1.77 -9.25
N PHE A 133 -20.18 -2.69 -8.55
CA PHE A 133 -19.42 -3.69 -9.29
C PHE A 133 -20.38 -4.17 -10.38
N ASP A 134 -19.96 -4.08 -11.64
CA ASP A 134 -20.56 -4.94 -12.65
C ASP A 134 -20.52 -6.30 -11.98
N ARG A 135 -21.68 -6.75 -11.46
CA ARG A 135 -21.85 -8.14 -11.13
C ARG A 135 -21.43 -8.75 -12.43
N ILE A 136 -20.25 -9.39 -12.46
CA ILE A 136 -19.92 -10.40 -13.47
C ILE A 136 -21.26 -11.09 -13.63
N ALA A 137 -21.93 -10.85 -14.76
CA ALA A 137 -23.32 -11.22 -14.93
C ALA A 137 -23.34 -12.67 -14.51
N THR A 138 -23.88 -12.95 -13.32
CA THR A 138 -23.50 -14.17 -12.61
C THR A 138 -24.06 -15.24 -13.51
N LEU A 139 -23.16 -15.87 -14.26
CA LEU A 139 -23.56 -16.80 -15.28
C LEU A 139 -24.32 -17.83 -14.47
N PRO A 140 -25.64 -17.99 -14.67
CA PRO A 140 -26.44 -18.76 -13.73
C PRO A 140 -25.76 -20.10 -13.58
N SER A 141 -25.59 -20.56 -12.34
CA SER A 141 -24.61 -21.61 -11.97
C SER A 141 -24.63 -22.83 -12.90
N ASN A 142 -25.81 -23.14 -13.44
CA ASN A 142 -26.07 -24.22 -14.38
C ASN A 142 -25.50 -24.03 -15.80
N THR A 143 -25.10 -22.83 -16.19
CA THR A 143 -24.64 -22.54 -17.56
C THR A 143 -23.19 -22.96 -17.75
N LEU A 144 -22.36 -22.83 -16.71
CA LEU A 144 -20.97 -23.29 -16.75
C LEU A 144 -20.94 -24.82 -16.83
N ASP A 145 -21.75 -25.49 -16.01
CA ASP A 145 -21.93 -26.95 -16.03
C ASP A 145 -22.48 -27.43 -17.38
N MET A 146 -23.51 -26.77 -17.91
CA MET A 146 -24.10 -27.12 -19.23
C MET A 146 -23.12 -26.89 -20.39
N LEU A 147 -22.25 -25.87 -20.31
CA LEU A 147 -21.21 -25.63 -21.30
C LEU A 147 -20.07 -26.64 -21.18
N LEU A 148 -19.67 -27.00 -19.95
CA LEU A 148 -18.70 -28.06 -19.68
C LEU A 148 -19.22 -29.41 -20.18
N GLU A 149 -20.45 -29.78 -19.88
CA GLU A 149 -21.08 -31.02 -20.32
C GLU A 149 -21.12 -31.12 -21.86
N LYS A 150 -21.51 -30.02 -22.54
CA LYS A 150 -21.44 -29.95 -24.01
C LYS A 150 -20.02 -30.00 -24.56
N CYS A 151 -19.04 -29.43 -23.86
CA CYS A 151 -17.66 -29.40 -24.30
C CYS A 151 -16.96 -30.77 -24.11
N MET A 152 -17.42 -31.54 -23.12
CA MET A 152 -16.89 -32.83 -22.69
C MET A 152 -17.62 -34.04 -23.29
N TYR A 153 -18.54 -33.81 -24.24
CA TYR A 153 -19.31 -34.84 -24.96
C TYR A 153 -18.44 -35.89 -25.71
N PHE A 154 -17.15 -35.64 -25.91
CA PHE A 154 -16.22 -36.56 -26.58
C PHE A 154 -15.14 -37.07 -25.62
N GLU A 155 -14.94 -38.39 -25.54
CA GLU A 155 -13.97 -39.05 -24.65
C GLU A 155 -12.53 -38.52 -24.81
N SER A 156 -12.13 -38.15 -26.02
CA SER A 156 -10.81 -37.58 -26.29
C SER A 156 -10.56 -36.24 -25.56
N ARG A 157 -11.61 -35.43 -25.38
CA ARG A 157 -11.55 -34.14 -24.68
C ARG A 157 -11.61 -34.32 -23.17
N GLN A 158 -12.35 -35.32 -22.70
CA GLN A 158 -12.39 -35.69 -21.29
C GLN A 158 -11.01 -36.13 -20.78
N SER A 159 -10.32 -36.99 -21.54
CA SER A 159 -8.96 -37.42 -21.19
C SER A 159 -7.94 -36.27 -21.17
N ALA A 160 -8.06 -35.30 -22.08
CA ALA A 160 -7.19 -34.12 -22.10
C ALA A 160 -7.44 -33.20 -20.89
N HIS A 161 -8.71 -33.04 -20.49
CA HIS A 161 -9.10 -32.25 -19.33
C HIS A 161 -8.62 -32.89 -18.01
N GLU A 162 -8.78 -34.22 -17.84
CA GLU A 162 -8.30 -34.94 -16.66
C GLU A 162 -6.78 -34.82 -16.50
N LYS A 163 -6.02 -34.95 -17.60
CA LYS A 163 -4.56 -34.74 -17.60
C LYS A 163 -4.17 -33.31 -17.21
N LEU A 164 -4.95 -32.31 -17.61
CA LEU A 164 -4.71 -30.91 -17.28
C LEU A 164 -5.03 -30.64 -15.78
N LEU A 165 -6.10 -31.24 -15.27
CA LEU A 165 -6.52 -31.13 -13.87
C LEU A 165 -5.53 -31.83 -12.93
N ASP A 166 -4.97 -32.96 -13.34
CA ASP A 166 -3.87 -33.64 -12.65
C ASP A 166 -2.56 -32.83 -12.71
N ALA A 167 -2.24 -32.21 -13.85
CA ALA A 167 -1.06 -31.34 -13.95
C ALA A 167 -1.18 -30.09 -13.04
N VAL A 168 -2.38 -29.56 -12.87
CA VAL A 168 -2.64 -28.44 -11.95
C VAL A 168 -2.57 -28.89 -10.48
N LYS A 169 -3.10 -30.08 -10.15
CA LYS A 169 -3.00 -30.66 -8.80
C LYS A 169 -1.57 -31.03 -8.40
N ASN A 170 -0.75 -31.45 -9.35
CA ASN A 170 0.63 -31.90 -9.08
C ASN A 170 1.67 -30.77 -9.07
N ASN A 171 1.28 -29.51 -9.33
CA ASN A 171 2.17 -28.34 -9.38
C ASN A 171 2.30 -27.58 -8.03
N ASP A 172 2.10 -28.27 -6.91
CA ASP A 172 2.29 -27.77 -5.52
C ASP A 172 3.72 -27.28 -5.22
N VAL A 173 4.68 -27.57 -6.12
CA VAL A 173 6.10 -27.22 -6.01
C VAL A 173 6.35 -25.71 -6.17
N SER A 174 5.46 -24.96 -6.84
CA SER A 174 5.67 -23.53 -7.14
C SER A 174 5.53 -22.62 -5.91
N MET A 175 4.75 -23.02 -4.91
CA MET A 175 4.54 -22.24 -3.68
C MET A 175 5.73 -22.32 -2.71
N ASN A 176 6.44 -23.45 -2.68
CA ASN A 176 7.60 -23.63 -1.80
C ASN A 176 8.84 -22.85 -2.29
N LEU A 177 9.04 -22.74 -3.61
CA LEU A 177 10.12 -21.93 -4.18
C LEU A 177 9.92 -20.42 -3.94
N LEU A 178 8.67 -19.96 -3.90
CA LEU A 178 8.33 -18.56 -3.58
C LEU A 178 8.56 -18.26 -2.09
N LEU A 179 8.32 -19.21 -1.19
CA LEU A 179 8.61 -19.06 0.24
C LEU A 179 10.12 -18.98 0.52
N GLU A 180 10.95 -19.78 -0.15
CA GLU A 180 12.41 -19.68 -0.02
C GLU A 180 12.97 -18.35 -0.56
N GLN A 181 12.43 -17.83 -1.68
CA GLN A 181 12.84 -16.52 -2.19
C GLN A 181 12.43 -15.36 -1.26
N ILE A 182 11.28 -15.47 -0.58
CA ILE A 182 10.82 -14.48 0.39
C ILE A 182 11.70 -14.52 1.66
N VAL A 183 12.08 -15.70 2.14
CA VAL A 183 13.00 -15.87 3.29
C VAL A 183 14.40 -15.32 2.96
N TYR A 184 14.92 -15.60 1.77
CA TYR A 184 16.23 -15.10 1.30
C TYR A 184 16.26 -13.56 1.14
N ALA A 185 15.17 -12.94 0.68
CA ALA A 185 15.06 -11.48 0.60
C ALA A 185 15.02 -10.80 1.98
N HIS A 186 14.44 -11.48 2.99
CA HIS A 186 14.36 -10.97 4.35
C HIS A 186 15.73 -10.97 5.07
N GLU A 187 16.56 -12.01 4.88
CA GLU A 187 17.92 -12.06 5.43
C GLU A 187 18.86 -11.02 4.79
N ARG A 188 18.70 -10.73 3.50
CA ARG A 188 19.50 -9.71 2.79
C ARG A 188 19.18 -8.28 3.25
N LEU A 189 17.93 -8.00 3.62
CA LEU A 189 17.50 -6.72 4.19
C LEU A 189 18.09 -6.49 5.60
N LEU A 190 18.25 -7.55 6.40
CA LEU A 190 18.91 -7.47 7.71
C LEU A 190 20.41 -7.15 7.60
N ILE A 191 21.09 -7.65 6.56
CA ILE A 191 22.49 -7.33 6.26
C ILE A 191 22.65 -5.88 5.78
N PHE A 192 21.72 -5.37 4.97
CA PHE A 192 21.73 -3.98 4.52
C PHE A 192 21.53 -2.99 5.69
N LYS A 193 20.69 -3.36 6.67
CA LYS A 193 20.46 -2.59 7.90
C LYS A 193 21.70 -2.55 8.82
N ARG A 194 22.48 -3.63 8.86
CA ARG A 194 23.77 -3.71 9.58
C ARG A 194 24.83 -2.75 9.01
N HIS A 195 24.81 -2.50 7.71
CA HIS A 195 25.73 -1.56 7.04
C HIS A 195 25.31 -0.09 7.26
N GLU A 196 24.01 0.19 7.40
CA GLU A 196 23.49 1.53 7.75
C GLU A 196 23.69 1.89 9.23
N GLU A 197 23.59 0.91 10.14
CA GLU A 197 23.90 1.05 11.57
C GLU A 197 25.40 1.35 11.80
N SER A 198 26.30 0.72 11.04
CA SER A 198 27.75 1.04 11.01
C SER A 198 28.01 2.50 10.62
N PHE A 199 27.21 3.05 9.70
CA PHE A 199 27.30 4.45 9.28
C PHE A 199 26.76 5.41 10.34
N LYS A 200 25.67 5.04 11.04
CA LYS A 200 25.12 5.82 12.17
C LYS A 200 26.04 5.80 13.39
N PHE A 201 26.70 4.67 13.69
CA PHE A 201 27.70 4.58 14.76
C PHE A 201 28.91 5.49 14.52
N ARG A 202 29.36 5.62 13.26
CA ARG A 202 30.43 6.57 12.89
C ARG A 202 29.99 8.03 13.06
N VAL A 203 28.74 8.35 12.76
CA VAL A 203 28.20 9.71 12.95
C VAL A 203 28.01 10.05 14.44
N ILE A 204 27.59 9.08 15.26
CA ILE A 204 27.47 9.25 16.72
C ILE A 204 28.85 9.40 17.38
N LEU A 205 29.84 8.59 16.98
CA LEU A 205 31.23 8.71 17.45
C LEU A 205 31.85 10.08 17.09
N LEU A 206 31.57 10.60 15.89
CA LEU A 206 32.01 11.94 15.48
C LEU A 206 31.32 13.05 16.29
N PHE A 207 30.05 12.87 16.65
CA PHE A 207 29.33 13.81 17.50
C PHE A 207 29.86 13.80 18.95
N THR A 208 30.24 12.64 19.49
CA THR A 208 30.83 12.56 20.84
C THR A 208 32.27 13.08 20.89
N ALA A 209 33.04 12.98 19.80
CA ALA A 209 34.39 13.52 19.70
C ALA A 209 34.44 15.04 19.46
N PHE A 210 33.30 15.66 19.09
CA PHE A 210 33.18 17.11 18.89
C PHE A 210 32.70 17.83 20.17
N ILE A 211 32.26 17.09 21.18
CA ILE A 211 31.74 17.60 22.46
C ILE A 211 32.75 17.41 23.61
N SER A 212 33.86 16.69 23.36
CA SER A 212 35.06 16.63 24.23
C SER A 212 36.19 17.46 23.63
#